data_AF-A0A840GJ99-F1
#
_entry.id   AF-A0A840GJ99-F1
#
_cell.length_a   1.000
_cell.length_b   1.000
_cell.length_c   1.000
_cell.angle_alpha   90.00
_cell.angle_beta   90.00
_cell.angle_gamma   90.00
#
_symmetry.space_group_name_H-M   'P 1'
#
loop_
_entity.id
_entity.type
_entity.pdbx_description
1 polymer ?
#
loop_
_entity_poly.entity_id
_entity_poly.type
_entity_poly.pdbx_seq_one_letter_code
_entity_poly.pdbx_strand_id
1 'polypeptide(L)' 'MPPTPKKLIDPRPNVALAAKTCDAYVRPDGLMFVSDWNAGMHVLQYQG' A
#
# COMPACT_ATOMS: atom_id res chain seq x y z
N MET A 1 -9.28 -5.05 -18.25
CA MET A 1 -8.95 -5.18 -16.81
C MET A 1 -7.52 -5.68 -16.68
N PRO A 2 -6.72 -5.18 -15.72
CA PRO A 2 -5.41 -5.76 -15.43
C PRO A 2 -5.56 -7.23 -14.99
N PRO A 3 -4.62 -8.11 -15.37
CA PRO A 3 -4.66 -9.51 -14.98
C PRO A 3 -4.50 -9.66 -13.46
N THR A 4 -5.03 -10.77 -12.91
CA THR A 4 -4.89 -11.10 -11.50
C THR A 4 -3.40 -11.18 -11.12
N PRO A 5 -2.97 -10.54 -10.01
CA PRO A 5 -1.58 -10.59 -9.56
C PRO A 5 -1.12 -12.04 -9.32
N LYS A 6 0.13 -12.37 -9.67
CA LYS A 6 0.68 -13.72 -9.47
C LYS A 6 0.93 -14.06 -8.00
N LYS A 7 1.03 -13.06 -7.13
CA LYS A 7 1.37 -13.22 -5.72
C LYS A 7 0.69 -12.13 -4.89
N LEU A 8 0.18 -12.50 -3.73
CA LEU A 8 -0.25 -11.57 -2.71
C LEU A 8 0.96 -11.17 -1.84
N ILE A 9 1.23 -9.87 -1.73
CA ILE A 9 2.29 -9.32 -0.86
C ILE A 9 1.77 -9.06 0.56
N ASP A 10 0.46 -8.84 0.71
CA ASP A 10 -0.18 -8.63 2.01
C ASP A 10 -0.17 -9.93 2.83
N PRO A 11 0.49 -9.95 4.01
CA PRO A 11 0.62 -11.16 4.82
C PRO A 11 -0.63 -11.47 5.64
N ARG A 12 -1.64 -10.59 5.67
CA ARG A 12 -2.82 -10.77 6.51
C ARG A 12 -3.68 -11.95 6.02
N PRO A 13 -4.23 -12.78 6.94
CA PRO A 13 -5.14 -13.84 6.55
C PRO A 13 -6.44 -13.26 5.98
N ASN A 14 -7.12 -14.02 5.12
CA ASN A 14 -8.41 -13.67 4.52
C ASN A 14 -8.41 -12.43 3.61
N VAL A 15 -7.28 -12.09 2.99
CA VAL A 15 -7.21 -11.04 1.97
C VAL A 15 -7.37 -11.62 0.57
N ALA A 16 -8.35 -11.12 -0.18
CA ALA A 16 -8.58 -11.52 -1.57
C ALA A 16 -7.42 -11.09 -2.49
N LEU A 17 -7.08 -11.95 -3.46
CA LEU A 17 -6.11 -11.66 -4.50
C LEU A 17 -6.70 -10.66 -5.51
N ALA A 18 -6.57 -9.38 -5.19
CA ALA A 18 -7.08 -8.28 -5.98
C ALA A 18 -5.95 -7.35 -6.40
N ALA A 19 -6.06 -6.77 -7.60
CA ALA A 19 -5.21 -5.67 -8.02
C ALA A 19 -5.61 -4.43 -7.20
N LYS A 20 -4.78 -4.07 -6.22
CA LYS A 20 -4.91 -2.85 -5.43
C LYS A 20 -3.74 -1.94 -5.78
N THR A 21 -4.01 -0.66 -5.91
CA THR A 21 -2.99 0.37 -6.13
C THR A 21 -3.04 1.37 -4.98
N CYS A 22 -1.89 1.91 -4.64
CA CYS A 22 -1.72 3.01 -3.71
C CYS A 22 -0.59 3.90 -4.21
N ASP A 23 -0.66 5.17 -3.90
CA ASP A 23 0.44 6.10 -4.09
C ASP A 23 1.19 6.26 -2.77
N ALA A 24 2.51 6.22 -2.82
CA ALA A 24 3.37 6.41 -1.67
C ALA A 24 4.46 7.44 -2.02
N TYR A 25 4.46 8.57 -1.31
CA TYR A 25 5.55 9.54 -1.36
C TYR A 25 6.38 9.43 -0.09
N VAL A 26 7.64 9.04 -0.25
CA VAL A 26 8.59 8.84 0.85
C VAL A 26 9.66 9.92 0.77
N ARG A 27 9.80 10.71 1.84
CA ARG A 27 10.87 11.69 1.98
C ARG A 27 12.14 11.04 2.54
N PRO A 28 13.33 11.63 2.30
CA PRO A 28 14.60 11.11 2.82
C PRO A 28 14.70 11.02 4.35
N ASP A 29 13.89 11.79 5.08
CA ASP A 29 13.78 11.77 6.54
C ASP A 29 12.83 10.69 7.08
N GLY A 30 12.27 9.85 6.19
CA GLY A 30 11.40 8.74 6.55
C GLY A 30 9.93 9.12 6.76
N LEU A 31 9.55 10.39 6.51
CA LEU A 31 8.16 10.81 6.50
C LEU A 31 7.47 10.31 5.21
N MET A 32 6.32 9.68 5.36
CA MET A 32 5.60 9.02 4.27
C MET A 32 4.16 9.51 4.19
N PHE A 33 3.72 9.82 2.97
CA PHE A 33 2.34 10.11 2.62
C PHE A 33 1.82 8.96 1.77
N VAL A 34 0.82 8.23 2.26
CA VAL A 34 0.35 6.99 1.65
C VAL A 34 -1.16 7.07 1.45
N SER A 35 -1.63 6.75 0.25
CA SER A 35 -3.05 6.55 -0.03
C SER A 35 -3.43 5.07 0.08
N ASP A 36 -4.68 4.79 0.41
CA ASP A 36 -5.25 3.44 0.30
C ASP A 36 -6.31 3.35 -0.80
N TRP A 37 -6.74 2.14 -1.11
CA TRP A 37 -7.75 1.87 -2.14
C TRP A 37 -9.11 2.52 -1.86
N ASN A 38 -9.40 2.82 -0.59
CA ASN A 38 -10.64 3.47 -0.16
C ASN A 38 -10.51 5.00 -0.13
N ALA A 39 -9.48 5.55 -0.81
CA ALA A 39 -9.14 6.97 -0.81
C ALA A 39 -8.77 7.52 0.59
N GLY A 40 -8.41 6.64 1.53
CA GLY A 40 -7.86 7.05 2.82
C GLY A 40 -6.44 7.60 2.64
N MET A 41 -6.15 8.73 3.28
CA MET A 41 -4.82 9.33 3.32
C MET A 41 -4.20 9.14 4.70
N HIS A 42 -2.98 8.59 4.72
CA HIS A 42 -2.24 8.29 5.93
C HIS A 42 -0.90 9.02 5.93
N VAL A 43 -0.50 9.52 7.09
CA VAL A 43 0.84 10.10 7.33
C VAL A 43 1.56 9.19 8.31
N LEU A 44 2.69 8.63 7.87
CA LEU A 44 3.48 7.65 8.62
C LEU A 44 4.93 8.11 8.74
N GLN A 45 5.62 7.73 9.83
CA GLN A 45 7.05 7.98 10.03
C GLN A 45 7.78 6.66 10.20
N TYR A 46 8.81 6.43 9.39
CA TYR A 46 9.69 5.27 9.55
C TYR A 46 10.65 5.51 10.74
N GLN A 47 10.80 4.52 11.62
CA GLN A 47 11.60 4.61 12.85
C GLN A 47 12.85 3.71 12.87
N GLY A 48 13.14 3.00 11.78
CA GLY A 48 14.18 1.96 11.72
C GLY A 48 13.59 0.55 11.77
#